data_AF-A0A842S1L8-F1
#
_entry.id   AF-A0A842S1L8-F1
#
_cell.length_a   1.000
_cell.length_b   1.000
_cell.length_c   1.000
_cell.angle_alpha   90.00
_cell.angle_beta   90.00
_cell.angle_gamma   90.00
#
_symmetry.space_group_name_H-M   'P 1'
#
loop_
_entity.id
_entity.type
_entity.pdbx_description
1 polymer ?
#
loop_
_entity_poly.entity_id
_entity_poly.type
_entity_poly.pdbx_seq_one_letter_code
_entity_poly.pdbx_strand_id
1 'polypeptide(L)'
;MKEKELSSEYNFKELTVKELRDFAAINNISIPSGSRKKDIINLLEDVVSHPDFVDRTKEENLEEEVVAGFDDEDDKESPLFRKKELKFWQKPPYSTLLNLDLAKDSDIAFYDLSELVDKFFNKMLHEDFINYKVSGIALKTSASLHRHKITSVIKEEEKIQKEEELEKMRERTRRKIPKTMTQPIQPQLKMTSKDELFDAMRSAIIETMQKKEKLKRRRLKREEKLKQRKKKKSEAKLPKELLKHITGKEESIDELLESWFNKIRAQINFNDFSSTSFFNLTDLIKSEEESGLGRKYELIRLFLALMFLSTNNKIDLSQEKEFKDIKIDLNR
;
A
#
# COMPACT_ATOMS: atom_id res chain seq x y z
N MET A 1 -43.26 -30.96 3.89
CA MET A 1 -44.38 -30.33 4.62
C MET A 1 -43.82 -29.23 5.51
N LYS A 2 -43.62 -28.04 4.95
CA LYS A 2 -43.25 -26.82 5.69
C LYS A 2 -43.98 -25.68 5.00
N GLU A 3 -45.15 -25.36 5.50
CA GLU A 3 -45.92 -24.16 5.15
C GLU A 3 -46.93 -23.95 6.26
N LYS A 4 -46.47 -23.26 7.31
CA LYS A 4 -47.29 -22.45 8.19
C LYS A 4 -46.45 -21.21 8.47
N GLU A 5 -46.55 -20.27 7.56
CA GLU A 5 -46.02 -18.93 7.72
C GLU A 5 -46.67 -18.31 8.97
N LEU A 6 -45.83 -17.94 9.94
CA LEU A 6 -46.26 -17.08 11.02
C LEU A 6 -46.57 -15.71 10.42
N SER A 7 -47.84 -15.44 10.14
CA SER A 7 -48.32 -14.07 10.02
C SER A 7 -48.21 -13.44 11.41
N SER A 8 -47.05 -12.87 11.74
CA SER A 8 -46.98 -11.98 12.88
C SER A 8 -47.82 -10.75 12.55
N GLU A 9 -49.03 -10.69 13.10
CA GLU A 9 -49.94 -9.55 12.94
C GLU A 9 -49.34 -8.33 13.66
N TYR A 10 -48.65 -7.47 12.91
CA TYR A 10 -48.23 -6.17 13.43
C TYR A 10 -49.45 -5.25 13.55
N ASN A 11 -49.77 -4.78 14.77
CA ASN A 11 -50.88 -3.86 14.98
C ASN A 11 -50.41 -2.39 14.83
N PHE A 12 -50.19 -1.94 13.59
CA PHE A 12 -49.68 -0.59 13.28
C PHE A 12 -50.62 0.57 13.71
N LYS A 13 -51.86 0.27 14.13
CA LYS A 13 -52.85 1.27 14.53
C LYS A 13 -52.50 1.95 15.85
N GLU A 14 -51.86 1.22 16.77
CA GLU A 14 -51.52 1.68 18.11
C GLU A 14 -50.26 2.56 18.14
N LEU A 15 -49.39 2.42 17.14
CA LEU A 15 -48.10 3.11 17.08
C LEU A 15 -48.22 4.60 16.72
N THR A 16 -47.27 5.39 17.21
CA THR A 16 -47.14 6.81 16.85
C THR A 16 -46.53 6.97 15.46
N VAL A 17 -46.72 8.15 14.83
CA VAL A 17 -46.14 8.42 13.50
C VAL A 17 -44.61 8.34 13.50
N LYS A 18 -43.98 8.61 14.65
CA LYS A 18 -42.53 8.53 14.81
C LYS A 18 -42.06 7.07 14.78
N GLU A 19 -42.67 6.20 15.58
CA GLU A 19 -42.36 4.77 15.62
C GLU A 19 -42.58 4.08 14.27
N LEU A 20 -43.64 4.45 13.54
CA LEU A 20 -43.89 3.92 12.19
C LEU A 20 -42.80 4.32 11.19
N ARG A 21 -42.22 5.53 11.34
CA ARG A 21 -41.11 5.99 10.49
C ARG A 21 -39.79 5.36 10.89
N ASP A 22 -39.56 5.13 12.18
CA ASP A 22 -38.37 4.45 12.68
C ASP A 22 -38.38 2.98 12.22
N PHE A 23 -39.52 2.29 12.30
CA PHE A 23 -39.70 0.94 11.73
C PHE A 23 -39.44 0.91 10.21
N ALA A 24 -39.97 1.87 9.47
CA ALA A 24 -39.73 1.98 8.05
C ALA A 24 -38.26 2.25 7.72
N ALA A 25 -37.57 3.09 8.51
CA ALA A 25 -36.16 3.37 8.33
C ALA A 25 -35.29 2.12 8.54
N ILE A 26 -35.54 1.35 9.60
CA ILE A 26 -34.80 0.11 9.90
C ILE A 26 -35.00 -0.92 8.77
N ASN A 27 -36.21 -1.01 8.25
CA ASN A 27 -36.56 -1.93 7.16
C ASN A 27 -36.32 -1.35 5.74
N ASN A 28 -35.67 -0.19 5.61
CA ASN A 28 -35.38 0.49 4.34
C ASN A 28 -36.60 0.79 3.45
N ILE A 29 -37.75 1.09 4.07
CA ILE A 29 -38.98 1.48 3.42
C ILE A 29 -39.02 3.02 3.31
N SER A 30 -39.14 3.52 2.08
CA SER A 30 -39.18 4.97 1.82
C SER A 30 -40.59 5.54 2.01
N ILE A 31 -40.76 6.45 2.97
CA ILE A 31 -42.03 7.15 3.23
C ILE A 31 -41.92 8.62 2.78
N PRO A 32 -42.84 9.14 1.94
CA PRO A 32 -42.86 10.55 1.54
C PRO A 32 -43.03 11.50 2.73
N SER A 33 -42.28 12.61 2.73
CA SER A 33 -42.35 13.67 3.73
C SER A 33 -43.69 14.42 3.63
N GLY A 34 -44.64 14.07 4.51
CA GLY A 34 -45.98 14.68 4.56
C GLY A 34 -47.14 13.68 4.59
N SER A 35 -46.85 12.39 4.47
CA SER A 35 -47.85 11.32 4.53
C SER A 35 -48.61 11.31 5.86
N ARG A 36 -49.94 11.14 5.83
CA ARG A 36 -50.77 11.06 7.04
C ARG A 36 -50.60 9.69 7.70
N LYS A 37 -50.90 9.58 9.00
CA LYS A 37 -50.78 8.32 9.77
C LYS A 37 -51.50 7.14 9.06
N LYS A 38 -52.69 7.37 8.50
CA LYS A 38 -53.45 6.34 7.79
C LYS A 38 -52.74 5.82 6.54
N ASP A 39 -52.11 6.71 5.78
CA ASP A 39 -51.41 6.35 4.54
C ASP A 39 -50.14 5.54 4.84
N ILE A 40 -49.45 5.88 5.93
CA ILE A 40 -48.26 5.16 6.41
C ILE A 40 -48.64 3.74 6.87
N ILE A 41 -49.76 3.60 7.59
CA ILE A 41 -50.25 2.30 8.05
C ILE A 41 -50.56 1.38 6.87
N ASN A 42 -51.32 1.87 5.88
CA ASN A 42 -51.67 1.07 4.70
C ASN A 42 -50.40 0.62 3.94
N LEU A 43 -49.42 1.51 3.78
CA LEU A 43 -48.17 1.18 3.10
C LEU A 43 -47.35 0.12 3.86
N LEU A 44 -47.33 0.17 5.18
CA LEU A 44 -46.64 -0.84 6.00
C LEU A 44 -47.39 -2.18 6.03
N GLU A 45 -48.72 -2.17 6.10
CA GLU A 45 -49.54 -3.38 5.98
C GLU A 45 -49.31 -4.07 4.62
N ASP A 46 -49.26 -3.32 3.52
CA ASP A 46 -48.98 -3.84 2.19
C ASP A 46 -47.57 -4.45 2.10
N VAL A 47 -46.54 -3.76 2.60
CA VAL A 47 -45.15 -4.24 2.54
C VAL A 47 -44.92 -5.49 3.41
N VAL A 48 -45.51 -5.54 4.59
CA VAL A 48 -45.39 -6.68 5.50
C VAL A 48 -46.16 -7.91 5.01
N SER A 49 -47.22 -7.69 4.21
CA SER A 49 -47.97 -8.79 3.59
C SER A 49 -47.21 -9.52 2.48
N HIS A 50 -46.07 -8.99 2.02
CA HIS A 50 -45.27 -9.66 1.00
C HIS A 50 -44.48 -10.84 1.59
N PRO A 51 -44.49 -12.02 0.92
CA PRO A 51 -43.83 -13.24 1.41
C PRO A 51 -42.30 -13.12 1.49
N ASP A 52 -41.71 -12.17 0.75
CA ASP A 52 -40.27 -11.90 0.73
C ASP A 52 -39.84 -10.86 1.79
N PHE A 53 -40.75 -10.37 2.62
CA PHE A 53 -40.43 -9.37 3.64
C PHE A 53 -39.68 -10.00 4.82
N VAL A 54 -38.45 -9.52 5.07
CA VAL A 54 -37.63 -9.89 6.22
C VAL A 54 -37.56 -8.70 7.16
N ASP A 55 -38.09 -8.87 8.38
CA ASP A 55 -38.08 -7.83 9.40
C ASP A 55 -36.71 -7.75 10.10
N ARG A 56 -35.97 -6.69 9.80
CA ARG A 56 -34.62 -6.44 10.33
C ARG A 56 -34.63 -5.99 11.78
N THR A 57 -35.77 -5.55 12.32
CA THR A 57 -35.88 -5.18 13.74
C THR A 57 -35.72 -6.37 14.68
N LYS A 58 -35.91 -7.60 14.20
CA LYS A 58 -35.72 -8.83 14.98
C LYS A 58 -34.29 -9.37 14.92
N GLU A 59 -33.47 -8.94 13.95
CA GLU A 59 -32.08 -9.40 13.82
C GLU A 59 -31.16 -8.75 14.87
N GLU A 60 -31.39 -7.48 15.23
CA GLU A 60 -30.58 -6.79 16.26
C GLU A 60 -30.73 -7.41 17.67
N ASN A 61 -31.89 -7.98 18.01
CA ASN A 61 -32.09 -8.64 19.30
C ASN A 61 -31.40 -10.03 19.40
N LEU A 62 -31.09 -10.67 18.27
CA LEU A 62 -30.41 -11.97 18.24
C LEU A 62 -28.89 -11.86 18.50
N GLU A 63 -28.29 -10.69 18.27
CA GLU A 63 -26.86 -10.46 18.55
C GLU A 63 -26.58 -10.21 20.04
N GLU A 64 -27.56 -9.72 20.80
CA GLU A 64 -27.40 -9.42 22.24
C GLU A 64 -27.79 -10.60 23.16
N GLU A 65 -28.69 -11.50 22.76
CA GLU A 65 -29.08 -12.67 23.59
C GLU A 65 -28.06 -13.83 23.59
N VAL A 66 -27.06 -13.86 22.70
CA VAL A 66 -26.04 -14.94 22.68
C VAL A 66 -24.96 -14.78 23.78
N VAL A 67 -24.99 -13.69 24.55
CA VAL A 67 -23.92 -13.36 25.53
C VAL A 67 -24.30 -13.65 26.99
N ALA A 68 -25.53 -14.05 27.30
CA ALA A 68 -25.94 -14.29 28.68
C ALA A 68 -26.76 -15.58 28.86
N GLY A 69 -26.07 -16.72 28.89
CA GLY A 69 -26.61 -17.94 29.49
C GLY A 69 -26.47 -19.17 28.61
N PHE A 70 -25.33 -19.86 28.72
CA PHE A 70 -25.31 -21.31 28.58
C PHE A 70 -24.27 -21.85 29.56
N ASP A 71 -24.79 -22.34 30.69
CA ASP A 71 -24.12 -23.23 31.61
C ASP A 71 -23.69 -24.52 30.89
N ASP A 72 -22.52 -24.99 31.31
CA ASP A 72 -22.07 -26.36 31.48
C ASP A 72 -22.36 -27.46 30.43
N GLU A 73 -21.23 -28.06 30.07
CA GLU A 73 -21.02 -29.45 29.64
C GLU A 73 -21.26 -29.82 28.16
N ASP A 74 -20.15 -30.28 27.58
CA ASP A 74 -20.03 -31.13 26.40
C ASP A 74 -20.57 -30.58 25.07
N ASP A 75 -19.68 -29.90 24.32
CA ASP A 75 -19.50 -30.29 22.92
C ASP A 75 -18.14 -29.87 22.34
N LYS A 76 -17.57 -30.81 21.60
CA LYS A 76 -16.20 -30.83 21.06
C LYS A 76 -15.94 -29.63 20.16
N GLU A 77 -15.00 -28.77 20.56
CA GLU A 77 -14.50 -27.65 19.77
C GLU A 77 -14.03 -28.08 18.38
N SER A 78 -14.58 -27.42 17.36
CA SER A 78 -14.11 -27.47 15.98
C SER A 78 -12.65 -26.99 15.89
N PRO A 79 -11.76 -27.65 15.10
CA PRO A 79 -10.32 -27.32 15.05
C PRO A 79 -9.97 -25.94 14.43
N LEU A 80 -10.96 -25.15 14.01
CA LEU A 80 -10.77 -23.85 13.36
C LEU A 80 -10.52 -22.69 14.34
N PHE A 81 -10.85 -22.84 15.63
CA PHE A 81 -10.72 -21.77 16.64
C PHE A 81 -9.65 -22.02 17.70
N ARG A 82 -8.65 -22.86 17.43
CA ARG A 82 -7.43 -22.84 18.25
C ARG A 82 -6.78 -21.47 18.07
N LYS A 83 -6.92 -20.59 19.06
CA LYS A 83 -6.16 -19.34 19.20
C LYS A 83 -4.68 -19.71 19.21
N LYS A 84 -4.05 -19.77 18.02
CA LYS A 84 -2.59 -19.88 17.92
C LYS A 84 -2.02 -18.65 18.61
N GLU A 85 -1.23 -18.85 19.65
CA GLU A 85 -0.53 -17.77 20.30
C GLU A 85 0.30 -17.03 19.25
N LEU A 86 -0.05 -15.76 19.00
CA LEU A 86 0.68 -14.92 18.06
C LEU A 86 2.11 -14.77 18.58
N LYS A 87 3.09 -14.97 17.71
CA LYS A 87 4.51 -14.75 18.03
C LYS A 87 4.74 -13.28 18.37
N PHE A 88 5.75 -12.98 19.17
CA PHE A 88 5.99 -11.61 19.64
C PHE A 88 6.13 -10.59 18.50
N TRP A 89 6.74 -11.00 17.38
CA TRP A 89 6.93 -10.14 16.21
C TRP A 89 5.64 -9.84 15.43
N GLN A 90 4.56 -10.61 15.64
CA GLN A 90 3.25 -10.35 15.04
C GLN A 90 2.41 -9.39 15.89
N LYS A 91 2.80 -9.15 17.15
CA LYS A 91 2.11 -8.23 18.04
C LYS A 91 2.57 -6.78 17.74
N PRO A 92 1.67 -5.77 17.83
CA PRO A 92 2.10 -4.38 17.84
C PRO A 92 3.02 -4.13 19.06
N PRO A 93 4.11 -3.35 18.95
CA PRO A 93 4.49 -2.47 17.84
C PRO A 93 5.30 -3.13 16.71
N TYR A 94 5.82 -4.36 16.88
CA TYR A 94 6.80 -4.96 15.97
C TYR A 94 6.23 -5.43 14.63
N SER A 95 4.92 -5.70 14.55
CA SER A 95 4.23 -6.05 13.30
C SER A 95 4.44 -5.01 12.19
N THR A 96 4.68 -3.76 12.58
CA THR A 96 4.94 -2.64 11.67
C THR A 96 6.28 -2.78 10.95
N LEU A 97 7.29 -3.39 11.58
CA LEU A 97 8.56 -3.73 10.95
C LEU A 97 8.40 -4.87 9.94
N LEU A 98 7.31 -5.62 9.95
CA LEU A 98 7.12 -6.72 9.00
C LEU A 98 6.36 -6.26 7.75
N ASN A 99 5.49 -5.27 7.88
CA ASN A 99 4.62 -4.82 6.81
C ASN A 99 4.89 -3.36 6.44
N LEU A 100 5.49 -3.16 5.27
CA LEU A 100 5.83 -1.83 4.76
C LEU A 100 4.62 -0.92 4.56
N ASP A 101 3.46 -1.49 4.21
CA ASP A 101 2.26 -0.70 3.92
C ASP A 101 1.60 -0.20 5.21
N LEU A 102 1.51 -1.03 6.24
CA LEU A 102 1.12 -0.59 7.60
C LEU A 102 2.01 0.53 8.12
N ALA A 103 3.31 0.50 7.78
CA ALA A 103 4.26 1.51 8.22
C ALA A 103 4.19 2.84 7.46
N LYS A 104 3.54 2.89 6.29
CA LYS A 104 3.29 4.14 5.56
C LYS A 104 2.02 4.85 6.02
N ASP A 105 0.99 4.07 6.38
CA ASP A 105 -0.35 4.58 6.69
C ASP A 105 -0.48 5.03 8.16
N SER A 106 0.40 4.54 9.03
CA SER A 106 0.44 4.93 10.43
C SER A 106 1.47 6.04 10.67
N ASP A 107 1.28 6.79 11.76
CA ASP A 107 2.18 7.81 12.32
C ASP A 107 3.58 7.28 12.72
N ILE A 108 4.02 6.16 12.15
CA ILE A 108 5.32 5.53 12.38
C ILE A 108 6.48 6.36 11.82
N ALA A 109 6.21 7.32 10.94
CA ALA A 109 7.18 8.37 10.60
C ALA A 109 7.69 9.14 11.84
N PHE A 110 6.86 9.19 12.91
CA PHE A 110 7.16 9.82 14.19
C PHE A 110 7.79 8.89 15.23
N TYR A 111 7.76 7.57 15.04
CA TYR A 111 8.48 6.63 15.91
C TYR A 111 9.98 6.65 15.59
N ASP A 112 10.81 6.52 16.63
CA ASP A 112 12.23 6.24 16.44
C ASP A 112 12.41 4.76 16.03
N LEU A 113 12.53 4.55 14.72
CA LEU A 113 12.76 3.24 14.11
C LEU A 113 14.01 2.56 14.68
N SER A 114 15.03 3.33 15.07
CA SER A 114 16.27 2.77 15.64
C SER A 114 15.98 2.07 16.97
N GLU A 115 15.31 2.76 17.88
CA GLU A 115 14.95 2.21 19.19
C GLU A 115 13.99 1.01 19.04
N LEU A 116 13.06 1.06 18.09
CA LEU A 116 12.13 -0.03 17.83
C LEU A 116 12.85 -1.29 17.32
N VAL A 117 13.82 -1.12 16.41
CA VAL A 117 14.64 -2.19 15.86
C VAL A 117 15.55 -2.79 16.94
N ASP A 118 16.16 -1.97 17.80
CA ASP A 118 16.99 -2.46 18.91
C ASP A 118 16.16 -3.28 19.90
N LYS A 119 14.97 -2.78 20.28
CA LYS A 119 14.02 -3.52 21.14
C LYS A 119 13.54 -4.81 20.48
N PHE A 120 13.38 -4.81 19.16
CA PHE A 120 12.97 -5.99 18.40
C PHE A 120 14.05 -7.09 18.44
N PHE A 121 15.31 -6.72 18.18
CA PHE A 121 16.42 -7.67 18.22
C PHE A 121 16.70 -8.17 19.64
N ASN A 122 16.66 -7.29 20.64
CA ASN A 122 16.83 -7.70 22.04
C ASN A 122 15.76 -8.72 22.46
N LYS A 123 14.50 -8.53 22.06
CA LYS A 123 13.44 -9.53 22.31
C LYS A 123 13.65 -10.82 21.54
N MET A 124 14.15 -10.74 20.31
CA MET A 124 14.48 -11.94 19.53
C MET A 124 15.61 -12.76 20.16
N LEU A 125 16.59 -12.09 20.76
CA LEU A 125 17.67 -12.73 21.52
C LEU A 125 17.15 -13.35 22.82
N HIS A 126 16.27 -12.67 23.55
CA HIS A 126 15.71 -13.20 24.80
C HIS A 126 14.82 -14.44 24.64
N GLU A 127 14.24 -14.65 23.45
CA GLU A 127 13.41 -15.82 23.16
C GLU A 127 14.22 -17.01 22.59
N ASP A 128 15.56 -16.94 22.55
CA ASP A 128 16.49 -17.96 22.03
C ASP A 128 16.17 -18.46 20.59
N PHE A 129 15.37 -17.70 19.84
CA PHE A 129 14.91 -18.08 18.51
C PHE A 129 15.15 -16.96 17.50
N ILE A 130 16.36 -16.95 16.93
CA ILE A 130 16.72 -16.03 15.84
C ILE A 130 16.16 -16.57 14.53
N ASN A 131 15.10 -15.94 14.04
CA ASN A 131 14.64 -16.19 12.68
C ASN A 131 15.28 -15.19 11.71
N TYR A 132 16.26 -15.66 10.93
CA TYR A 132 16.99 -14.84 9.95
C TYR A 132 16.09 -14.23 8.87
N LYS A 133 15.01 -14.92 8.49
CA LYS A 133 14.06 -14.41 7.50
C LYS A 133 13.24 -13.24 8.06
N VAL A 134 12.73 -13.37 9.28
CA VAL A 134 11.92 -12.32 9.92
C VAL A 134 12.78 -11.09 10.24
N SER A 135 13.99 -11.30 10.75
CA SER A 135 14.95 -10.21 11.00
C SER A 135 15.42 -9.55 9.70
N GLY A 136 15.63 -10.33 8.63
CA GLY A 136 15.92 -9.78 7.31
C GLY A 136 14.78 -8.88 6.79
N ILE A 137 13.53 -9.29 7.01
CA ILE A 137 12.35 -8.48 6.66
C ILE A 137 12.35 -7.19 7.47
N ALA A 138 12.51 -7.28 8.80
CA ALA A 138 12.54 -6.12 9.69
C ALA A 138 13.66 -5.11 9.35
N LEU A 139 14.84 -5.60 8.97
CA LEU A 139 15.95 -4.73 8.52
C LEU A 139 15.63 -4.07 7.18
N LYS A 140 15.08 -4.83 6.23
CA LYS A 140 14.73 -4.32 4.90
C LYS A 140 13.65 -3.23 4.96
N THR A 141 12.61 -3.45 5.76
CA THR A 141 11.54 -2.47 5.97
C THR A 141 12.08 -1.25 6.71
N SER A 142 12.87 -1.41 7.77
CA SER A 142 13.49 -0.29 8.48
C SER A 142 14.36 0.56 7.55
N ALA A 143 15.25 -0.06 6.77
CA ALA A 143 16.07 0.64 5.79
C ALA A 143 15.22 1.37 4.73
N SER A 144 14.14 0.74 4.26
CA SER A 144 13.20 1.36 3.32
C SER A 144 12.48 2.57 3.93
N LEU A 145 12.09 2.49 5.19
CA LEU A 145 11.42 3.59 5.91
C LEU A 145 12.39 4.75 6.16
N HIS A 146 13.62 4.48 6.60
CA HIS A 146 14.66 5.50 6.72
C HIS A 146 14.94 6.21 5.40
N ARG A 147 15.08 5.43 4.31
CA ARG A 147 15.24 6.01 2.97
C ARG A 147 14.04 6.87 2.58
N HIS A 148 12.82 6.42 2.88
CA HIS A 148 11.61 7.17 2.59
C HIS A 148 11.58 8.50 3.35
N LYS A 149 11.89 8.47 4.66
CA LYS A 149 11.98 9.65 5.52
C LYS A 149 12.99 10.68 4.96
N ILE A 150 14.21 10.24 4.65
CA ILE A 150 15.24 11.09 4.04
C ILE A 150 14.75 11.67 2.70
N THR A 151 14.14 10.84 1.86
CA THR A 151 13.64 11.28 0.54
C THR A 151 12.49 12.29 0.68
N SER A 152 11.65 12.18 1.71
CA SER A 152 10.56 13.14 1.96
C SER A 152 11.12 14.51 2.31
N VAL A 153 12.07 14.56 3.26
CA VAL A 153 12.75 15.79 3.68
C VAL A 153 13.41 16.47 2.48
N ILE A 154 14.18 15.73 1.68
CA ILE A 154 14.83 16.28 0.47
C ILE A 154 13.81 16.87 -0.51
N LYS A 155 12.67 16.19 -0.73
CA LYS A 155 11.62 16.70 -1.63
C LYS A 155 10.94 17.96 -1.11
N GLU A 156 10.78 18.08 0.19
CA GLU A 156 10.23 19.27 0.84
C GLU A 156 11.20 20.44 0.71
N GLU A 157 12.48 20.22 1.00
CA GLU A 157 13.54 21.21 0.81
C GLU A 157 13.62 21.69 -0.65
N GLU A 158 13.58 20.78 -1.62
CA GLU A 158 13.56 21.13 -3.04
C GLU A 158 12.34 21.96 -3.44
N LYS A 159 11.17 21.73 -2.82
CA LYS A 159 9.96 22.52 -3.09
C LYS A 159 10.10 23.92 -2.52
N ILE A 160 10.59 24.04 -1.29
CA ILE A 160 10.84 25.32 -0.61
C ILE A 160 11.81 26.15 -1.46
N GLN A 161 12.92 25.56 -1.91
CA GLN A 161 13.89 26.24 -2.79
C GLN A 161 13.26 26.73 -4.10
N LYS A 162 12.43 25.90 -4.75
CA LYS A 162 11.73 26.29 -5.99
C LYS A 162 10.72 27.41 -5.76
N GLU A 163 10.00 27.38 -4.64
CA GLU A 163 9.04 28.42 -4.27
C GLU A 163 9.74 29.75 -3.99
N GLU A 164 10.84 29.74 -3.24
CA GLU A 164 11.66 30.93 -3.01
C GLU A 164 12.26 31.51 -4.29
N GLU A 165 12.76 30.66 -5.20
CA GLU A 165 13.26 31.09 -6.50
C GLU A 165 12.14 31.74 -7.33
N LEU A 166 10.96 31.12 -7.36
CA LEU A 166 9.80 31.68 -8.06
C LEU A 166 9.35 33.01 -7.44
N GLU A 167 9.38 33.14 -6.12
CA GLU A 167 9.04 34.38 -5.43
C GLU A 167 10.04 35.48 -5.74
N LYS A 168 11.35 35.21 -5.67
CA LYS A 168 12.41 36.14 -6.09
C LYS A 168 12.24 36.58 -7.55
N MET A 169 11.89 35.65 -8.45
CA MET A 169 11.61 35.96 -9.86
C MET A 169 10.34 36.80 -10.01
N ARG A 170 9.30 36.55 -9.21
CA ARG A 170 8.07 37.36 -9.17
C ARG A 170 8.37 38.76 -8.65
N GLU A 171 9.14 38.92 -7.59
CA GLU A 171 9.52 40.23 -7.06
C GLU A 171 10.31 41.05 -8.09
N ARG A 172 11.28 40.44 -8.77
CA ARG A 172 12.04 41.09 -9.86
C ARG A 172 11.13 41.54 -11.01
N THR A 173 10.10 40.76 -11.33
CA THR A 173 9.19 41.04 -12.45
C THR A 173 7.99 41.89 -12.02
N ARG A 174 7.73 42.02 -10.72
CA ARG A 174 6.63 42.81 -10.15
C ARG A 174 6.97 44.30 -10.26
N ARG A 175 6.49 44.91 -11.34
CA ARG A 175 6.23 46.35 -11.35
C ARG A 175 5.06 46.60 -10.39
N LYS A 176 5.16 47.60 -9.52
CA LYS A 176 4.02 48.09 -8.71
C LYS A 176 3.02 48.78 -9.64
N ILE A 177 2.24 47.97 -10.35
CA ILE A 177 1.08 48.45 -11.10
C ILE A 177 -0.03 48.62 -10.07
N PRO A 178 -0.60 49.83 -9.90
CA PRO A 178 -1.75 50.01 -9.02
C PRO A 178 -2.86 49.06 -9.48
N LYS A 179 -3.53 48.40 -8.54
CA LYS A 179 -4.70 47.58 -8.85
C LYS A 179 -5.70 48.49 -9.56
N THR A 180 -5.93 48.24 -10.85
CA THR A 180 -6.93 48.97 -11.60
C THR A 180 -8.29 48.62 -11.01
N MET A 181 -9.17 49.62 -10.87
CA MET A 181 -10.57 49.34 -10.58
C MET A 181 -11.09 48.44 -11.69
N THR A 182 -11.69 47.30 -11.32
CA THR A 182 -12.36 46.43 -12.28
C THR A 182 -13.49 47.23 -12.92
N GLN A 183 -13.45 47.40 -14.24
CA GLN A 183 -14.55 48.03 -14.95
C GLN A 183 -15.82 47.20 -14.73
N PRO A 184 -16.99 47.85 -14.58
CA PRO A 184 -18.25 47.14 -14.49
C PRO A 184 -18.43 46.28 -15.75
N ILE A 185 -18.56 44.98 -15.56
CA ILE A 185 -18.76 44.02 -16.64
C ILE A 185 -20.15 44.28 -17.22
N GLN A 186 -20.19 44.84 -18.43
CA GLN A 186 -21.42 45.00 -19.18
C GLN A 186 -21.99 43.59 -19.48
N PRO A 187 -23.26 43.32 -19.15
CA PRO A 187 -23.88 42.05 -19.51
C PRO A 187 -23.94 41.96 -21.04
N GLN A 188 -23.45 40.85 -21.61
CA GLN A 188 -23.57 40.60 -23.04
C GLN A 188 -25.05 40.49 -23.42
N LEU A 189 -25.49 41.23 -24.44
CA LEU A 189 -26.84 41.20 -24.98
C LEU A 189 -27.18 39.78 -25.46
N LYS A 190 -28.22 39.16 -24.88
CA LYS A 190 -28.69 37.80 -25.23
C LYS A 190 -29.75 37.81 -26.33
N MET A 191 -29.55 38.58 -27.39
CA MET A 191 -30.42 38.56 -28.57
C MET A 191 -29.66 37.93 -29.73
N THR A 192 -29.76 36.61 -29.86
CA THR A 192 -29.14 35.87 -30.97
C THR A 192 -30.15 35.66 -32.09
N SER A 193 -29.78 36.05 -33.31
CA SER A 193 -30.54 35.64 -34.50
C SER A 193 -30.43 34.13 -34.70
N LYS A 194 -31.39 33.52 -35.42
CA LYS A 194 -31.34 32.07 -35.75
C LYS A 194 -30.05 31.73 -36.52
N ASP A 195 -29.63 32.59 -37.43
CA ASP A 195 -28.43 32.37 -38.24
C ASP A 195 -27.14 32.44 -37.40
N GLU A 196 -27.09 33.36 -36.45
CA GLU A 196 -25.97 33.52 -35.52
C GLU A 196 -25.85 32.31 -34.57
N LEU A 197 -26.99 31.74 -34.14
CA LEU A 197 -27.01 30.50 -33.38
C LEU A 197 -26.43 29.33 -34.18
N PHE A 198 -26.81 29.18 -35.45
CA PHE A 198 -26.30 28.11 -36.30
C PHE A 198 -24.80 28.28 -36.62
N ASP A 199 -24.32 29.51 -36.82
CA ASP A 199 -22.89 29.77 -37.03
C ASP A 199 -22.06 29.60 -35.75
N ALA A 200 -22.59 29.98 -34.59
CA ALA A 200 -21.99 29.67 -33.30
C ALA A 200 -21.93 28.14 -33.06
N MET A 201 -22.97 27.40 -33.45
CA MET A 201 -22.99 25.94 -33.35
C MET A 201 -21.97 25.29 -34.31
N ARG A 202 -21.90 25.74 -35.56
CA ARG A 202 -20.92 25.27 -36.55
C ARG A 202 -19.49 25.54 -36.10
N SER A 203 -19.20 26.75 -35.63
CA SER A 203 -17.87 27.12 -35.14
C SER A 203 -17.47 26.32 -33.90
N ALA A 204 -18.39 26.08 -32.96
CA ALA A 204 -18.15 25.22 -31.80
C ALA A 204 -17.87 23.76 -32.20
N ILE A 205 -18.60 23.22 -33.18
CA ILE A 205 -18.35 21.87 -33.72
C ILE A 205 -16.98 21.79 -34.39
N ILE A 206 -16.61 22.78 -35.20
CA ILE A 206 -15.30 22.84 -35.85
C ILE A 206 -14.18 22.95 -34.81
N GLU A 207 -14.35 23.78 -33.79
CA GLU A 207 -13.34 23.98 -32.74
C GLU A 207 -13.14 22.69 -31.92
N THR A 208 -14.22 21.99 -31.57
CA THR A 208 -14.13 20.70 -30.85
C THR A 208 -13.47 19.61 -31.70
N MET A 209 -13.74 19.57 -33.01
CA MET A 209 -13.04 18.67 -33.95
C MET A 209 -11.55 18.98 -34.06
N GLN A 210 -11.18 20.26 -34.23
CA GLN A 210 -9.78 20.69 -34.30
C GLN A 210 -9.04 20.41 -32.99
N LYS A 211 -9.67 20.64 -31.83
CA LYS A 211 -9.13 20.30 -30.50
C LYS A 211 -8.90 18.80 -30.38
N LYS A 212 -9.87 17.97 -30.77
CA LYS A 212 -9.77 16.50 -30.76
C LYS A 212 -8.64 16.00 -31.68
N GLU A 213 -8.52 16.58 -32.87
CA GLU A 213 -7.46 16.22 -33.82
C GLU A 213 -6.07 16.64 -33.33
N LYS A 214 -5.93 17.87 -32.80
CA LYS A 214 -4.69 18.35 -32.19
C LYS A 214 -4.26 17.49 -31.01
N LEU A 215 -5.23 17.02 -30.21
CA LEU A 215 -4.97 16.10 -29.11
C LEU A 215 -4.50 14.73 -29.60
N LYS A 216 -5.12 14.18 -30.65
CA LYS A 216 -4.67 12.93 -31.30
C LYS A 216 -3.24 13.05 -31.84
N ARG A 217 -2.93 14.14 -32.55
CA ARG A 217 -1.56 14.44 -33.05
C ARG A 217 -0.54 14.55 -31.91
N ARG A 218 -0.91 15.15 -30.76
CA ARG A 218 -0.04 15.23 -29.58
C ARG A 218 0.22 13.86 -28.94
N ARG A 219 -0.78 12.98 -28.87
CA ARG A 219 -0.63 11.61 -28.35
C ARG A 219 0.31 10.81 -29.25
N LEU A 220 0.10 10.84 -30.56
CA LEU A 220 0.92 10.12 -31.54
C LEU A 220 2.39 10.56 -31.49
N LYS A 221 2.66 11.88 -31.47
CA LYS A 221 4.03 12.41 -31.29
C LYS A 221 4.68 12.01 -29.97
N ARG A 222 3.91 11.92 -28.87
CA ARG A 222 4.45 11.47 -27.57
C ARG A 222 4.84 10.00 -27.62
N GLU A 223 3.99 9.16 -28.20
CA GLU A 223 4.25 7.73 -28.35
C GLU A 223 5.46 7.46 -29.25
N GLU A 224 5.57 8.16 -30.38
CA GLU A 224 6.74 8.08 -31.27
C GLU A 224 8.03 8.46 -30.56
N LYS A 225 8.04 9.59 -29.84
CA LYS A 225 9.21 10.01 -29.04
C LYS A 225 9.56 8.97 -27.98
N LEU A 226 8.56 8.38 -27.33
CA LEU A 226 8.79 7.37 -26.28
C LEU A 226 9.36 6.08 -26.88
N LYS A 227 8.85 5.63 -28.04
CA LYS A 227 9.39 4.50 -28.80
C LYS A 227 10.82 4.76 -29.26
N GLN A 228 11.13 5.95 -29.79
CA GLN A 228 12.48 6.34 -30.18
C GLN A 228 13.45 6.36 -28.99
N ARG A 229 13.02 6.88 -27.82
CA ARG A 229 13.84 6.84 -26.60
C ARG A 229 14.08 5.42 -26.11
N LYS A 230 13.10 4.52 -26.22
CA LYS A 230 13.28 3.10 -25.90
C LYS A 230 14.29 2.42 -26.83
N LYS A 231 14.19 2.64 -28.15
CA LYS A 231 15.15 2.12 -29.14
C LYS A 231 16.58 2.61 -28.90
N LYS A 232 16.75 3.92 -28.68
CA LYS A 232 18.07 4.49 -28.34
C LYS A 232 18.64 3.92 -27.03
N LYS A 233 17.78 3.67 -26.03
CA LYS A 233 18.18 3.04 -24.76
C LYS A 233 18.51 1.56 -24.89
N SER A 234 17.95 0.83 -25.86
CA SER A 234 18.31 -0.57 -26.11
C SER A 234 19.59 -0.68 -26.94
N GLU A 235 19.77 0.21 -27.91
CA GLU A 235 20.97 0.27 -28.76
C GLU A 235 22.22 0.72 -27.97
N ALA A 236 22.05 1.57 -26.95
CA ALA A 236 23.16 2.10 -26.16
C ALA A 236 23.55 1.26 -24.92
N LYS A 237 23.04 0.04 -24.77
CA LYS A 237 23.44 -0.83 -23.66
C LYS A 237 24.69 -1.62 -24.03
N LEU A 238 25.83 -1.12 -23.60
CA LEU A 238 27.03 -1.94 -23.44
C LEU A 238 26.74 -3.08 -22.44
N PRO A 239 27.43 -4.24 -22.55
CA PRO A 239 27.32 -5.31 -21.57
C PRO A 239 27.67 -4.80 -20.17
N LYS A 240 26.91 -5.26 -19.16
CA LYS A 240 26.91 -4.70 -17.80
C LYS A 240 28.30 -4.72 -17.14
N GLU A 241 29.10 -5.73 -17.46
CA GLU A 241 30.45 -5.92 -16.92
C GLU A 241 31.45 -4.86 -17.40
N LEU A 242 31.31 -4.36 -18.64
CA LEU A 242 32.16 -3.28 -19.15
C LEU A 242 31.73 -1.90 -18.63
N LEU A 243 30.44 -1.72 -18.35
CA LEU A 243 29.93 -0.48 -17.77
C LEU A 243 30.48 -0.24 -16.35
N LYS A 244 30.75 -1.33 -15.62
CA LYS A 244 31.30 -1.35 -14.25
C LYS A 244 32.68 -0.68 -14.15
N HIS A 245 33.60 -1.02 -15.05
CA HIS A 245 34.96 -0.48 -15.05
C HIS A 245 35.04 0.94 -15.61
N ILE A 246 34.12 1.33 -16.50
CA ILE A 246 34.18 2.62 -17.21
C ILE A 246 33.48 3.74 -16.43
N THR A 247 32.41 3.45 -15.68
CA THR A 247 31.54 4.51 -15.14
C THR A 247 31.83 4.91 -13.70
N GLY A 248 32.61 4.13 -12.94
CA GLY A 248 32.84 4.37 -11.51
C GLY A 248 31.55 4.47 -10.70
N LYS A 249 30.43 3.96 -11.23
CA LYS A 249 29.13 3.98 -10.55
C LYS A 249 29.13 2.93 -9.45
N GLU A 250 28.67 3.36 -8.28
CA GLU A 250 28.32 2.46 -7.18
C GLU A 250 27.37 1.37 -7.69
N GLU A 251 27.67 0.11 -7.38
CA GLU A 251 26.86 -1.04 -7.74
C GLU A 251 25.43 -0.86 -7.22
N SER A 252 24.42 -1.15 -8.04
CA SER A 252 23.06 -1.17 -7.51
C SER A 252 22.90 -2.33 -6.51
N ILE A 253 22.06 -2.14 -5.49
CA ILE A 253 21.82 -3.17 -4.46
C ILE A 253 21.39 -4.51 -5.10
N ASP A 254 20.59 -4.45 -6.17
CA ASP A 254 20.12 -5.65 -6.88
C ASP A 254 21.28 -6.38 -7.59
N GLU A 255 22.20 -5.64 -8.21
CA GLU A 255 23.39 -6.21 -8.85
C GLU A 255 24.34 -6.83 -7.82
N LEU A 256 24.48 -6.21 -6.64
CA LEU A 256 25.26 -6.76 -5.53
C LEU A 256 24.63 -8.05 -5.00
N LEU A 257 23.31 -8.09 -4.82
CA LEU A 257 22.62 -9.32 -4.39
C LEU A 257 22.75 -10.43 -5.42
N GLU A 258 22.67 -10.10 -6.71
CA GLU A 258 22.82 -11.06 -7.80
C GLU A 258 24.27 -11.56 -7.94
N SER A 259 25.26 -10.69 -7.75
CA SER A 259 26.68 -11.07 -7.76
C SER A 259 27.00 -12.04 -6.62
N TRP A 260 26.55 -11.75 -5.39
CA TRP A 260 26.72 -12.66 -4.25
C TRP A 260 25.97 -13.97 -4.43
N PHE A 261 24.74 -13.93 -4.94
CA PHE A 261 23.99 -15.15 -5.25
C PHE A 261 24.74 -16.04 -6.25
N ASN A 262 25.33 -15.44 -7.29
CA ASN A 262 26.13 -16.17 -8.27
C ASN A 262 27.42 -16.73 -7.66
N LYS A 263 28.10 -15.98 -6.77
CA LYS A 263 29.27 -16.48 -6.03
C LYS A 263 28.89 -17.70 -5.16
N ILE A 264 27.80 -17.62 -4.40
CA ILE A 264 27.30 -18.71 -3.56
C ILE A 264 26.94 -19.94 -4.41
N ARG A 265 26.21 -19.73 -5.51
CA ARG A 265 25.84 -20.79 -6.44
C ARG A 265 27.07 -21.46 -7.08
N ALA A 266 28.05 -20.67 -7.49
CA ALA A 266 29.30 -21.20 -8.02
C ALA A 266 30.00 -22.08 -6.98
N GLN A 267 30.09 -21.63 -5.73
CA GLN A 267 30.77 -22.37 -4.68
C GLN A 267 30.05 -23.67 -4.29
N ILE A 268 28.71 -23.69 -4.31
CA ILE A 268 27.92 -24.90 -4.14
C ILE A 268 28.21 -25.88 -5.29
N ASN A 269 28.19 -25.39 -6.53
CA ASN A 269 28.48 -26.21 -7.71
C ASN A 269 29.93 -26.74 -7.75
N PHE A 270 30.91 -25.95 -7.30
CA PHE A 270 32.32 -26.35 -7.31
C PHE A 270 32.65 -27.43 -6.28
N ASN A 271 31.92 -27.46 -5.17
CA ASN A 271 32.20 -28.38 -4.08
C ASN A 271 31.25 -29.61 -4.06
N ASP A 272 30.33 -29.73 -5.02
CA ASP A 272 29.32 -30.80 -5.12
C ASP A 272 28.51 -31.06 -3.82
N PHE A 273 28.46 -30.07 -2.92
CA PHE A 273 27.68 -30.15 -1.68
C PHE A 273 26.29 -29.56 -1.88
N SER A 274 25.29 -30.04 -1.13
CA SER A 274 23.96 -29.45 -1.13
C SER A 274 23.89 -28.08 -0.43
N SER A 275 24.93 -27.72 0.33
CA SER A 275 24.97 -26.57 1.23
C SER A 275 26.34 -25.90 1.21
N THR A 276 26.40 -24.57 1.31
CA THR A 276 27.64 -23.86 1.67
C THR A 276 27.60 -23.39 3.12
N SER A 277 28.77 -23.05 3.66
CA SER A 277 28.90 -22.53 5.01
C SER A 277 29.37 -21.07 4.97
N PHE A 278 28.97 -20.27 5.96
CA PHE A 278 29.34 -18.87 6.03
C PHE A 278 30.85 -18.70 6.13
N PHE A 279 31.54 -19.54 6.91
CA PHE A 279 33.00 -19.47 7.02
C PHE A 279 33.70 -19.66 5.67
N ASN A 280 33.24 -20.58 4.83
CA ASN A 280 33.80 -20.79 3.50
C ASN A 280 33.68 -19.55 2.59
N LEU A 281 32.61 -18.75 2.75
CA LEU A 281 32.46 -17.48 2.06
C LEU A 281 33.36 -16.40 2.66
N THR A 282 33.56 -16.40 3.99
CA THR A 282 34.48 -15.46 4.63
C THR A 282 35.94 -15.68 4.21
N ASP A 283 36.33 -16.92 3.92
CA ASP A 283 37.68 -17.23 3.46
C ASP A 283 37.93 -16.73 2.04
N LEU A 284 36.90 -16.74 1.17
CA LEU A 284 36.99 -16.07 -0.14
C LEU A 284 37.24 -14.56 0.01
N ILE A 285 36.51 -13.89 0.91
CA ILE A 285 36.69 -12.45 1.19
C ILE A 285 38.12 -12.16 1.69
N LYS A 286 38.64 -12.99 2.59
CA LYS A 286 40.02 -12.83 3.09
C LYS A 286 41.06 -12.93 1.97
N SER A 287 40.77 -13.68 0.90
CA SER A 287 41.64 -13.81 -0.28
C SER A 287 41.48 -12.67 -1.28
N GLU A 288 40.31 -12.04 -1.37
CA GLU A 288 40.02 -10.94 -2.31
C GLU A 288 40.53 -9.57 -1.78
N GLU A 289 40.45 -9.32 -0.46
CA GLU A 289 40.84 -8.02 0.12
C GLU A 289 42.02 -8.10 1.10
N GLU A 290 43.01 -7.22 0.90
CA GLU A 290 44.20 -7.12 1.75
C GLU A 290 43.99 -6.24 2.99
N SER A 291 43.08 -5.25 2.90
CA SER A 291 42.88 -4.25 3.95
C SER A 291 42.00 -4.77 5.10
N GLY A 292 42.47 -4.63 6.34
CA GLY A 292 41.71 -5.08 7.53
C GLY A 292 40.36 -4.39 7.73
N LEU A 293 40.23 -3.12 7.34
CA LEU A 293 38.95 -2.40 7.37
C LEU A 293 38.01 -2.82 6.23
N GLY A 294 38.56 -3.06 5.04
CA GLY A 294 37.81 -3.59 3.89
C GLY A 294 37.14 -4.90 4.26
N ARG A 295 37.91 -5.85 4.80
CA ARG A 295 37.41 -7.17 5.20
C ARG A 295 36.21 -7.09 6.13
N LYS A 296 36.24 -6.19 7.11
CA LYS A 296 35.11 -5.99 8.04
C LYS A 296 33.87 -5.49 7.29
N TYR A 297 34.06 -4.57 6.37
CA TYR A 297 32.99 -3.99 5.58
C TYR A 297 32.39 -5.00 4.59
N GLU A 298 33.22 -5.80 3.92
CA GLU A 298 32.75 -6.89 3.07
C GLU A 298 32.03 -7.99 3.85
N LEU A 299 32.48 -8.33 5.06
CA LEU A 299 31.77 -9.27 5.93
C LEU A 299 30.38 -8.77 6.31
N ILE A 300 30.25 -7.48 6.66
CA ILE A 300 28.94 -6.86 6.94
C ILE A 300 28.06 -6.88 5.69
N ARG A 301 28.63 -6.54 4.52
CA ARG A 301 27.92 -6.58 3.24
C ARG A 301 27.45 -7.98 2.89
N LEU A 302 28.29 -8.99 3.05
CA LEU A 302 27.95 -10.40 2.84
C LEU A 302 26.81 -10.81 3.75
N PHE A 303 26.92 -10.50 5.05
CA PHE A 303 25.88 -10.84 6.02
C PHE A 303 24.54 -10.20 5.66
N LEU A 304 24.52 -8.89 5.36
CA LEU A 304 23.30 -8.21 4.90
C LEU A 304 22.76 -8.78 3.60
N ALA A 305 23.63 -9.13 2.65
CA ALA A 305 23.23 -9.74 1.38
C ALA A 305 22.57 -11.10 1.60
N LEU A 306 23.11 -11.95 2.47
CA LEU A 306 22.53 -13.25 2.82
C LEU A 306 21.14 -13.09 3.45
N MET A 307 21.00 -12.15 4.39
CA MET A 307 19.72 -11.84 5.01
C MET A 307 18.67 -11.44 3.97
N PHE A 308 19.03 -10.56 3.02
CA PHE A 308 18.13 -10.14 1.96
C PHE A 308 17.82 -11.25 0.95
N LEU A 309 18.80 -12.08 0.59
CA LEU A 309 18.57 -13.26 -0.27
C LEU A 309 17.62 -14.25 0.39
N SER A 310 17.70 -14.42 1.72
CA SER A 310 16.76 -15.22 2.49
C SER A 310 15.35 -14.63 2.50
N THR A 311 15.20 -13.31 2.64
CA THR A 311 13.87 -12.67 2.51
C THR A 311 13.23 -12.89 1.14
N ASN A 312 14.03 -12.97 0.09
CA ASN A 312 13.57 -13.21 -1.27
C ASN A 312 13.35 -14.70 -1.57
N ASN A 313 13.43 -15.58 -0.56
CA ASN A 313 13.30 -17.04 -0.66
C ASN A 313 14.29 -17.70 -1.61
N LYS A 314 15.42 -17.05 -1.95
CA LYS A 314 16.44 -17.66 -2.84
C LYS A 314 17.35 -18.63 -2.09
N ILE A 315 17.49 -18.44 -0.78
CA ILE A 315 18.42 -19.14 0.10
C ILE A 315 17.72 -19.38 1.43
N ASP A 316 17.92 -20.55 2.02
CA ASP A 316 17.57 -20.83 3.40
C ASP A 316 18.82 -20.80 4.29
N LEU A 317 18.68 -20.14 5.44
CA LEU A 317 19.75 -19.96 6.43
C LEU A 317 19.37 -20.72 7.70
N SER A 318 20.23 -21.60 8.15
CA SER A 318 20.05 -22.34 9.41
C SER A 318 21.30 -22.27 10.28
N GLN A 319 21.10 -22.15 11.59
CA GLN A 319 22.17 -22.15 12.58
C GLN A 319 21.77 -23.09 13.72
N GLU A 320 22.65 -24.02 14.08
CA GLU A 320 22.36 -25.05 15.09
C GLU A 320 22.51 -24.55 16.54
N LYS A 321 23.46 -23.63 16.80
CA LYS A 321 23.67 -22.99 18.11
C LYS A 321 24.12 -21.55 17.91
N GLU A 322 23.89 -20.70 18.91
CA GLU A 322 24.41 -19.33 18.92
C GLU A 322 25.91 -19.30 18.62
N PHE A 323 26.32 -18.35 17.77
CA PHE A 323 27.71 -18.14 17.32
C PHE A 323 28.36 -19.29 16.55
N LYS A 324 27.62 -20.33 16.14
CA LYS A 324 28.14 -21.37 15.23
C LYS A 324 28.03 -20.97 13.76
N ASP A 325 28.68 -21.75 12.90
CA ASP A 325 28.62 -21.54 11.45
C ASP A 325 27.17 -21.56 10.94
N ILE A 326 26.87 -20.66 10.02
CA ILE A 326 25.56 -20.55 9.38
C ILE A 326 25.60 -21.42 8.12
N LYS A 327 24.71 -22.40 8.07
CA LYS A 327 24.53 -23.25 6.89
C LYS A 327 23.60 -22.55 5.90
N ILE A 328 23.99 -22.58 4.64
CA ILE A 328 23.38 -21.87 3.52
C ILE A 328 22.94 -22.91 2.50
N ASP A 329 21.62 -23.08 2.37
CA ASP A 329 21.00 -23.99 1.42
C ASP A 329 20.34 -23.21 0.30
N LEU A 330 20.45 -23.69 -0.94
CA LEU A 330 19.70 -23.11 -2.06
C LEU A 330 18.27 -23.65 -2.04
N ASN A 331 17.31 -22.74 -2.06
CA ASN A 331 15.92 -23.14 -2.27
C ASN A 331 15.75 -23.57 -3.73
N ARG A 332 15.18 -24.78 -3.91
CA ARG A 332 14.88 -25.36 -5.22
C ARG A 332 13.73 -24.65 -5.92
#